data_AF-A0A8T5BEN4-F1
#
_entry.id   AF-A0A8T5BEN4-F1
#
_cell.length_a   1.000
_cell.length_b   1.000
_cell.length_c   1.000
_cell.angle_alpha   90.00
_cell.angle_beta   90.00
_cell.angle_gamma   90.00
#
_symmetry.space_group_name_H-M   'P 1'
#
loop_
_entity.id
_entity.type
_entity.pdbx_description
1 polymer ?
#
loop_
_entity_poly.entity_id
_entity_poly.type
_entity_poly.pdbx_seq_one_letter_code
_entity_poly.pdbx_strand_id
1 'polypeptide(L)'
;MDLFDPKTFVDRQIEEIRRIIGDGKALIAVSGGVDSSTCAVLTHMAIGKNLICIILDDAFMREGEPEKVAETLSSPPINLPVKIEQVQERFLNALRGLKDAEEKRKAFRETFYRVLGETARREKCDFLVQGTILADIIETKGGVKTQHNVLEQIGINTHELYGFKIVEPLASLLKWQVREVARYLKIPTEISERQPFPGPGLSVRVVGEIKDDKLRALKRATSIVEENLSPYKPSQYFAAIINNEFSLNINAENIVKAAAQSLKAGLEDISVKIFRDKATGIRGNARSYGYVAAVKCLVKNEIYAPSLQDLICMQKEIIDVNPSITRVLYLISEIKGNKPYSIIIRAVETSDFLTARVADVPWQCLLKCAESVLEKCPEVSAVYYDVTPKPPATIEME
;
A
#
# COMPACT_ATOMS: atom_id res chain seq x y z
N MET A 1 -10.00 24.52 -20.05
CA MET A 1 -9.13 24.06 -18.96
C MET A 1 -7.73 24.42 -19.39
N ASP A 2 -7.07 25.35 -18.71
CA ASP A 2 -5.68 25.67 -19.02
C ASP A 2 -4.85 24.40 -18.86
N LEU A 3 -4.10 24.04 -19.91
CA LEU A 3 -3.22 22.89 -19.90
C LEU A 3 -2.17 23.12 -18.80
N PHE A 4 -1.98 22.15 -17.90
CA PHE A 4 -0.91 22.23 -16.90
C PHE A 4 0.45 22.22 -17.61
N ASP A 5 1.23 23.29 -17.43
CA ASP A 5 2.60 23.37 -17.97
C ASP A 5 3.63 22.98 -16.88
N PRO A 6 4.24 21.79 -16.99
CA PRO A 6 5.22 21.34 -16.01
C PRO A 6 6.47 22.23 -15.98
N LYS A 7 6.88 22.84 -17.10
CA LYS A 7 8.08 23.68 -17.14
C LYS A 7 7.91 24.91 -16.25
N THR A 8 6.84 25.68 -16.48
CA THR A 8 6.51 26.88 -15.69
C THR A 8 6.37 26.53 -14.21
N PHE A 9 5.77 25.38 -13.88
CA PHE A 9 5.69 24.92 -12.50
C PHE A 9 7.08 24.65 -11.89
N VAL A 10 7.95 23.90 -12.60
CA VAL A 10 9.31 23.58 -12.13
C VAL A 10 10.12 24.85 -11.88
N ASP A 11 10.13 25.78 -12.86
CA ASP A 11 10.90 27.03 -12.77
C ASP A 11 10.47 27.84 -11.54
N ARG A 12 9.15 28.00 -11.33
CA ARG A 12 8.60 28.72 -10.16
C ARG A 12 8.89 28.00 -8.84
N GLN A 13 8.70 26.68 -8.78
CA GLN A 13 8.93 25.95 -7.53
C GLN A 13 10.40 25.94 -7.11
N ILE A 14 11.34 25.92 -8.05
CA ILE A 14 12.77 26.03 -7.74
C ILE A 14 13.08 27.36 -7.06
N GLU A 15 12.54 28.48 -7.57
CA GLU A 15 12.70 29.80 -6.95
C GLU A 15 12.08 29.86 -5.56
N GLU A 16 10.88 29.30 -5.39
CA GLU A 16 10.20 29.24 -4.10
C GLU A 16 10.99 28.44 -3.06
N ILE A 17 11.50 27.26 -3.43
CA ILE A 17 12.33 26.41 -2.56
C ILE A 17 13.60 27.17 -2.15
N ARG A 18 14.28 27.83 -3.09
CA ARG A 18 15.48 28.65 -2.79
C ARG A 18 15.16 29.77 -1.82
N ARG A 19 14.02 30.44 -1.97
CA ARG A 19 13.58 31.52 -1.07
C ARG A 19 13.28 31.02 0.34
N ILE A 20 12.65 29.85 0.47
CA ILE A 20 12.25 29.29 1.77
C ILE A 20 13.46 28.73 2.53
N ILE A 21 14.31 27.95 1.86
CA ILE A 21 15.43 27.25 2.49
C ILE A 21 16.67 28.14 2.60
N GLY A 22 16.91 29.02 1.63
CA GLY A 22 18.10 29.86 1.56
C GLY A 22 19.38 29.02 1.58
N ASP A 23 20.31 29.39 2.45
CA ASP A 23 21.57 28.67 2.67
C ASP A 23 21.44 27.49 3.66
N GLY A 24 20.24 27.24 4.17
CA GLY A 24 19.95 26.15 5.11
C GLY A 24 20.08 24.76 4.47
N LYS A 25 20.05 23.74 5.33
CA LYS A 25 20.06 22.33 4.91
C LYS A 25 18.69 21.69 5.04
N ALA A 26 18.37 20.81 4.11
CA ALA A 26 17.11 20.10 4.08
C ALA A 26 17.30 18.59 4.03
N LEU A 27 16.44 17.86 4.70
CA LEU A 27 16.34 16.41 4.66
C LEU A 27 15.12 15.99 3.84
N ILE A 28 15.23 14.94 3.04
CA ILE A 28 14.08 14.26 2.44
C ILE A 28 14.21 12.75 2.59
N ALA A 29 13.10 12.11 2.98
CA ALA A 29 12.93 10.67 2.90
C ALA A 29 12.39 10.28 1.52
N VAL A 30 13.17 9.53 0.75
CA VAL A 30 12.84 9.11 -0.59
C VAL A 30 12.28 7.69 -0.54
N SER A 31 10.95 7.56 -0.62
CA SER A 31 10.27 6.25 -0.54
C SER A 31 10.36 5.43 -1.82
N GLY A 32 10.88 6.02 -2.91
CA GLY A 32 10.80 5.48 -4.26
C GLY A 32 9.47 5.73 -4.96
N GLY A 33 8.46 6.26 -4.27
CA GLY A 33 7.22 6.76 -4.88
C GLY A 33 7.45 8.04 -5.70
N VAL A 34 6.59 8.26 -6.70
CA VAL A 34 6.71 9.41 -7.62
C VAL A 34 6.75 10.76 -6.91
N ASP A 35 5.98 10.95 -5.83
CA ASP A 35 5.90 12.26 -5.15
C ASP A 35 7.20 12.58 -4.41
N SER A 36 7.69 11.66 -3.58
CA SER A 36 8.95 11.87 -2.85
C SER A 36 10.15 12.00 -3.78
N SER A 37 10.19 11.23 -4.87
CA SER A 37 11.27 11.31 -5.86
C SER A 37 11.22 12.63 -6.62
N THR A 38 10.03 13.10 -7.00
CA THR A 38 9.85 14.39 -7.67
C THR A 38 10.25 15.56 -6.76
N CYS A 39 9.83 15.53 -5.49
CA CYS A 39 10.28 16.50 -4.50
C CYS A 39 11.80 16.49 -4.30
N ALA A 40 12.43 15.31 -4.26
CA ALA A 40 13.87 15.19 -4.11
C ALA A 40 14.61 15.83 -5.28
N VAL A 41 14.20 15.53 -6.52
CA VAL A 41 14.81 16.11 -7.73
C VAL A 41 14.63 17.62 -7.77
N LEU A 42 13.40 18.12 -7.57
CA LEU A 42 13.12 19.56 -7.55
C LEU A 42 13.97 20.29 -6.52
N THR A 43 14.03 19.76 -5.30
CA THR A 43 14.77 20.39 -4.22
C THR A 43 16.26 20.33 -4.50
N HIS A 44 16.79 19.24 -5.06
CA HIS A 44 18.20 19.14 -5.40
C HIS A 44 18.59 20.14 -6.50
N MET A 45 17.72 20.36 -7.49
CA MET A 45 17.94 21.43 -8.49
C MET A 45 17.92 22.83 -7.87
N ALA A 46 17.16 23.02 -6.79
CA ALA A 46 17.07 24.29 -6.09
C ALA A 46 18.30 24.58 -5.21
N ILE A 47 18.72 23.64 -4.35
CA ILE A 47 19.73 23.87 -3.29
C ILE A 47 20.97 22.96 -3.39
N GLY A 48 21.04 22.07 -4.37
CA GLY A 48 22.18 21.21 -4.64
C GLY A 48 22.57 20.35 -3.44
N LYS A 49 23.85 20.44 -3.03
CA LYS A 49 24.48 19.67 -1.95
C LYS A 49 23.87 19.91 -0.55
N ASN A 50 23.06 20.95 -0.39
CA ASN A 50 22.37 21.23 0.87
C ASN A 50 21.15 20.32 1.09
N LEU A 51 20.74 19.55 0.07
CA LEU A 51 19.73 18.51 0.22
C LEU A 51 20.40 17.18 0.60
N ILE A 52 19.94 16.62 1.72
CA ILE A 52 20.26 15.26 2.15
C ILE A 52 19.09 14.35 1.74
N CYS A 53 19.37 13.39 0.86
CA CYS A 53 18.39 12.38 0.43
C CYS A 53 18.67 11.07 1.15
N ILE A 54 17.68 10.58 1.91
CA ILE A 54 17.78 9.28 2.57
C ILE A 54 16.66 8.35 2.14
N ILE A 55 16.94 7.07 2.00
CA ILE A 55 15.95 5.99 2.03
C ILE A 55 16.03 5.36 3.41
N LEU A 56 14.90 5.26 4.09
CA LEU A 56 14.82 4.50 5.34
C LEU A 56 14.49 3.05 4.97
N ASP A 57 15.43 2.12 5.13
CA ASP A 57 15.07 0.71 5.08
C ASP A 57 14.39 0.35 6.41
N ASP A 58 13.07 0.44 6.39
CA ASP A 58 12.17 0.23 7.53
C ASP A 58 11.73 -1.23 7.69
N ALA A 59 12.35 -2.17 6.97
CA ALA A 59 11.99 -3.59 6.84
C ALA A 59 10.71 -3.87 6.03
N PHE A 60 9.86 -2.88 5.76
CA PHE A 60 8.55 -3.04 5.16
C PHE A 60 8.47 -2.60 3.69
N MET A 61 9.59 -2.21 3.07
CA MET A 61 9.68 -2.06 1.62
C MET A 61 9.67 -3.42 0.90
N ARG A 62 9.49 -3.41 -0.44
CA ARG A 62 9.62 -4.64 -1.25
C ARG A 62 11.05 -5.17 -1.17
N GLU A 63 11.22 -6.42 -1.57
CA GLU A 63 12.52 -7.08 -1.61
C GLU A 63 13.49 -6.34 -2.56
N GLY A 64 14.65 -5.93 -2.03
CA GLY A 64 15.68 -5.18 -2.76
C GLY A 64 15.27 -3.77 -3.22
N GLU A 65 14.14 -3.25 -2.74
CA GLU A 65 13.64 -1.94 -3.16
C GLU A 65 14.51 -0.76 -2.72
N PRO A 66 15.05 -0.71 -1.48
CA PRO A 66 15.93 0.38 -1.07
C PRO A 66 17.13 0.54 -2.01
N GLU A 67 17.81 -0.57 -2.33
CA GLU A 67 18.99 -0.58 -3.21
C GLU A 67 18.62 -0.16 -4.63
N LYS A 68 17.54 -0.75 -5.18
CA LYS A 68 17.08 -0.44 -6.53
C LYS A 68 16.70 1.04 -6.68
N VAL A 69 15.94 1.59 -5.73
CA VAL A 69 15.53 3.01 -5.77
C VAL A 69 16.73 3.93 -5.63
N ALA A 70 17.68 3.61 -4.75
CA ALA A 70 18.91 4.38 -4.60
C ALA A 70 19.72 4.38 -5.91
N GLU A 71 19.89 3.21 -6.54
CA GLU A 71 20.59 3.06 -7.82
C GLU A 71 19.92 3.85 -8.94
N THR A 72 18.60 3.69 -9.12
CA THR A 72 17.84 4.38 -10.16
C THR A 72 17.94 5.91 -10.04
N LEU A 73 17.81 6.45 -8.82
CA LEU A 73 17.84 7.90 -8.60
C LEU A 73 19.26 8.49 -8.59
N SER A 74 20.26 7.70 -8.21
CA SER A 74 21.67 8.14 -8.22
C SER A 74 22.30 8.05 -9.61
N SER A 75 21.65 7.36 -10.55
CA SER A 75 22.13 7.21 -11.93
C SER A 75 21.72 8.39 -12.82
N PRO A 76 22.42 8.62 -13.95
CA PRO A 76 21.97 9.56 -14.97
C PRO A 76 20.55 9.22 -15.48
N PRO A 77 19.72 10.22 -15.79
CA PRO A 77 20.04 11.65 -15.84
C PRO A 77 19.89 12.38 -14.49
N ILE A 78 19.45 11.70 -13.43
CA ILE A 78 19.02 12.33 -12.18
C ILE A 78 20.19 12.67 -11.24
N ASN A 79 21.12 11.72 -11.02
CA ASN A 79 22.33 11.92 -10.21
C ASN A 79 22.07 12.43 -8.77
N LEU A 80 20.98 11.99 -8.13
CA LEU A 80 20.69 12.35 -6.73
C LEU A 80 21.66 11.63 -5.76
N PRO A 81 22.21 12.32 -4.75
CA PRO A 81 23.08 11.69 -3.75
C PRO A 81 22.25 10.95 -2.68
N VAL A 82 21.68 9.80 -3.05
CA VAL A 82 20.80 9.02 -2.17
C VAL A 82 21.61 8.12 -1.24
N LYS A 83 21.30 8.16 0.07
CA LYS A 83 21.88 7.27 1.09
C LYS A 83 20.82 6.34 1.66
N ILE A 84 21.18 5.09 1.94
CA ILE A 84 20.28 4.14 2.63
C ILE A 84 20.62 4.17 4.13
N GLU A 85 19.63 4.46 4.96
CA GLU A 85 19.72 4.37 6.41
C GLU A 85 19.06 3.06 6.87
N GLN A 86 19.86 2.20 7.49
CA GLN A 86 19.41 0.88 7.97
C GLN A 86 18.69 1.03 9.32
N VAL A 87 17.36 0.91 9.33
CA VAL A 87 16.52 1.10 10.52
C VAL A 87 15.51 -0.03 10.76
N GLN A 88 15.68 -1.16 10.07
CA GLN A 88 14.78 -2.31 10.08
C GLN A 88 14.44 -2.77 11.51
N GLU A 89 15.45 -2.96 12.35
CA GLU A 89 15.26 -3.44 13.73
C GLU A 89 14.40 -2.50 14.56
N ARG A 90 14.53 -1.18 14.36
CA ARG A 90 13.73 -0.19 15.10
C ARG A 90 12.25 -0.33 14.77
N PHE A 91 11.93 -0.49 13.49
CA PHE A 91 10.55 -0.65 13.01
C PHE A 91 9.98 -2.01 13.40
N LEU A 92 10.73 -3.11 13.23
CA LEU A 92 10.30 -4.44 13.65
C LEU A 92 10.05 -4.50 15.17
N ASN A 93 10.90 -3.89 15.99
CA ASN A 93 10.69 -3.82 17.44
C ASN A 93 9.47 -2.96 17.81
N ALA A 94 9.26 -1.82 17.13
CA ALA A 94 8.15 -0.94 17.40
C ALA A 94 6.78 -1.56 17.06
N LEU A 95 6.72 -2.46 16.07
CA LEU A 95 5.48 -3.12 15.65
C LEU A 95 5.28 -4.51 16.30
N ARG A 96 6.23 -5.00 17.11
CA ARG A 96 6.19 -6.33 17.70
C ARG A 96 4.95 -6.51 18.58
N GLY A 97 4.22 -7.60 18.36
CA GLY A 97 3.02 -7.95 19.13
C GLY A 97 1.76 -7.14 18.79
N LEU A 98 1.86 -6.09 17.98
CA LEU A 98 0.71 -5.31 17.54
C LEU A 98 -0.10 -6.08 16.50
N LYS A 99 -1.43 -6.04 16.64
CA LYS A 99 -2.37 -6.72 15.74
C LYS A 99 -3.35 -5.76 15.08
N ASP A 100 -3.77 -4.73 15.80
CA ASP A 100 -4.68 -3.71 15.31
C ASP A 100 -3.98 -2.79 14.29
N ALA A 101 -4.64 -2.48 13.18
CA ALA A 101 -4.00 -1.65 12.14
C ALA A 101 -3.79 -0.20 12.55
N GLU A 102 -4.68 0.40 13.34
CA GLU A 102 -4.47 1.77 13.79
C GLU A 102 -3.29 1.84 14.76
N GLU A 103 -3.16 0.85 15.64
CA GLU A 103 -1.98 0.71 16.51
C GLU A 103 -0.69 0.54 15.68
N LYS A 104 -0.70 -0.35 14.68
CA LYS A 104 0.46 -0.53 13.77
C LYS A 104 0.81 0.76 13.03
N ARG A 105 -0.19 1.45 12.47
CA ARG A 105 0.00 2.72 11.74
C ARG A 105 0.55 3.81 12.66
N LYS A 106 0.03 3.91 13.89
CA LYS A 106 0.52 4.86 14.89
C LYS A 106 1.97 4.57 15.26
N ALA A 107 2.29 3.32 15.61
CA ALA A 107 3.64 2.90 15.99
C ALA A 107 4.65 3.11 14.84
N PHE A 108 4.26 2.80 13.61
CA PHE A 108 5.07 3.05 12.41
C PHE A 108 5.32 4.56 12.24
N ARG A 109 4.27 5.39 12.27
CA ARG A 109 4.37 6.84 12.08
C ARG A 109 5.26 7.50 13.13
N GLU A 110 5.08 7.17 14.40
CA GLU A 110 5.90 7.70 15.50
C GLU A 110 7.37 7.31 15.34
N THR A 111 7.63 6.06 14.96
CA THR A 111 9.00 5.57 14.70
C THR A 111 9.63 6.25 13.50
N PHE A 112 8.88 6.44 12.42
CA PHE A 112 9.32 7.14 11.22
C PHE A 112 9.76 8.58 11.50
N TYR A 113 8.91 9.40 12.15
CA TYR A 113 9.27 10.79 12.45
C TYR A 113 10.38 10.92 13.48
N ARG A 114 10.47 10.00 14.44
CA ARG A 114 11.59 9.94 15.38
C ARG A 114 12.91 9.68 14.67
N VAL A 115 12.95 8.71 13.76
CA VAL A 115 14.14 8.43 12.93
C VAL A 115 14.50 9.67 12.09
N LEU A 116 13.54 10.29 11.42
CA LEU A 116 13.79 11.51 10.65
C LEU A 116 14.32 12.67 11.50
N GLY A 117 13.76 12.89 12.69
CA GLY A 117 14.25 13.91 13.62
C GLY A 117 15.68 13.65 14.09
N GLU A 118 16.03 12.39 14.38
CA GLU A 118 17.40 12.01 14.71
C GLU A 118 18.36 12.24 13.54
N THR A 119 17.98 11.83 12.33
CA THR A 119 18.78 12.04 11.12
C THR A 119 18.93 13.52 10.79
N ALA A 120 17.87 14.32 10.89
CA ALA A 120 17.90 15.76 10.64
C ALA A 120 18.86 16.45 11.61
N ARG A 121 18.82 16.12 12.91
CA ARG A 121 19.77 16.66 13.90
C ARG A 121 21.21 16.24 13.60
N ARG A 122 21.44 14.98 13.25
CA ARG A 122 22.78 14.45 12.90
C ARG A 122 23.38 15.17 11.70
N GLU A 123 22.58 15.41 10.66
CA GLU A 123 23.00 16.06 9.41
C GLU A 123 22.93 17.60 9.47
N LYS A 124 22.44 18.15 10.59
CA LYS A 124 22.21 19.59 10.83
C LYS A 124 21.27 20.20 9.78
N CYS A 125 20.14 19.55 9.55
CA CYS A 125 19.07 20.02 8.66
C CYS A 125 18.05 20.84 9.44
N ASP A 126 17.73 22.03 8.92
CA ASP A 126 16.72 22.94 9.48
C ASP A 126 15.33 22.66 8.88
N PHE A 127 15.29 21.98 7.73
CA PHE A 127 14.09 21.70 6.97
C PHE A 127 13.90 20.20 6.70
N LEU A 128 12.64 19.76 6.67
CA LEU A 128 12.20 18.48 6.15
C LEU A 128 11.33 18.72 4.92
N VAL A 129 11.68 18.11 3.80
CA VAL A 129 10.90 18.18 2.57
C VAL A 129 9.98 16.97 2.50
N GLN A 130 8.71 17.20 2.16
CA GLN A 130 7.71 16.16 2.03
C GLN A 130 7.05 16.17 0.65
N GLY A 131 6.64 14.99 0.20
CA GLY A 131 5.93 14.77 -1.06
C GLY A 131 4.43 14.97 -0.98
N THR A 132 3.92 15.71 0.01
CA THR A 132 2.47 15.94 0.19
C THR A 132 1.86 16.58 -1.06
N ILE A 133 0.74 16.04 -1.52
CA ILE A 133 0.00 16.55 -2.69
C ILE A 133 -1.39 17.07 -2.30
N LEU A 134 -2.08 17.72 -3.23
CA LEU A 134 -3.39 18.33 -2.98
C LEU A 134 -4.43 17.31 -2.51
N ALA A 135 -4.36 16.07 -3.02
CA ALA A 135 -5.26 14.99 -2.63
C ALA A 135 -5.16 14.66 -1.13
N ASP A 136 -3.94 14.60 -0.58
CA ASP A 136 -3.69 14.30 0.83
C ASP A 136 -4.30 15.38 1.75
N ILE A 137 -4.22 16.63 1.30
CA ILE A 137 -4.78 17.80 2.01
C ILE A 137 -6.31 17.79 1.98
N ILE A 138 -6.91 17.37 0.87
CA ILE A 138 -8.38 17.24 0.76
C ILE A 138 -8.87 16.11 1.67
N GLU A 139 -8.18 14.97 1.70
CA GLU A 139 -8.54 13.82 2.53
C GLU A 139 -8.44 14.12 4.03
N THR A 140 -7.44 14.90 4.45
CA THR A 140 -7.26 15.33 5.85
C THR A 140 -8.22 16.46 6.26
N LYS A 141 -8.73 17.25 5.30
CA LYS A 141 -9.72 18.31 5.52
C LYS A 141 -11.15 17.78 5.63
N GLY A 142 -11.40 16.95 6.63
CA GLY A 142 -12.73 16.77 7.25
C GLY A 142 -13.27 18.04 7.93
N GLY A 143 -13.01 19.23 7.37
CA GLY A 143 -13.67 20.50 7.69
C GLY A 143 -12.91 21.52 8.55
N VAL A 144 -11.77 22.09 8.12
CA VAL A 144 -11.35 23.47 8.50
C VAL A 144 -10.52 24.13 7.38
N LYS A 145 -10.83 25.40 7.07
CA LYS A 145 -10.10 26.27 6.13
C LYS A 145 -8.88 26.91 6.80
N THR A 146 -7.66 26.44 6.53
CA THR A 146 -6.42 27.25 6.54
C THR A 146 -5.25 26.49 5.88
N GLN A 147 -4.25 27.21 5.37
CA GLN A 147 -3.02 26.70 4.75
C GLN A 147 -1.97 26.33 5.82
N HIS A 148 -2.07 25.15 6.44
CA HIS A 148 -1.02 24.64 7.35
C HIS A 148 -0.65 23.22 6.95
N ASN A 149 0.58 22.76 7.24
CA ASN A 149 1.07 21.44 6.83
C ASN A 149 0.26 20.31 7.49
N VAL A 150 0.20 19.12 6.88
CA VAL A 150 -0.61 17.98 7.37
C VAL A 150 -0.34 17.62 8.85
N LEU A 151 0.92 17.75 9.30
CA LEU A 151 1.30 17.48 10.68
C LEU A 151 0.83 18.56 11.67
N GLU A 152 0.94 19.83 11.30
CA GLU A 152 0.45 20.94 12.12
C GLU A 152 -1.08 20.93 12.23
N GLN A 153 -1.76 20.51 11.16
CA GLN A 153 -3.23 20.35 11.14
C GLN A 153 -3.73 19.28 12.13
N ILE A 154 -2.93 18.24 12.40
CA ILE A 154 -3.22 17.24 13.44
C ILE A 154 -2.60 17.60 14.81
N GLY A 155 -2.13 18.84 14.97
CA GLY A 155 -1.63 19.40 16.23
C GLY A 155 -0.16 19.09 16.55
N ILE A 156 0.62 18.61 15.58
CA ILE A 156 2.04 18.27 15.77
C ILE A 156 2.90 19.46 15.33
N ASN A 157 3.45 20.20 16.29
CA ASN A 157 4.48 21.20 16.03
C ASN A 157 5.83 20.50 15.77
N THR A 158 6.20 20.36 14.50
CA THR A 158 7.42 19.62 14.13
C THR A 158 8.71 20.31 14.54
N HIS A 159 8.71 21.64 14.67
CA HIS A 159 9.89 22.37 15.13
C HIS A 159 10.17 22.04 16.61
N GLU A 160 9.14 22.04 17.45
CA GLU A 160 9.27 21.70 18.87
C GLU A 160 9.52 20.20 19.09
N LEU A 161 8.82 19.33 18.35
CA LEU A 161 8.88 17.88 18.56
C LEU A 161 10.09 17.22 17.88
N TYR A 162 10.49 17.68 16.69
CA TYR A 162 11.50 17.01 15.87
C TYR A 162 12.68 17.89 15.47
N GLY A 163 12.56 19.22 15.57
CA GLY A 163 13.64 20.17 15.33
C GLY A 163 13.78 20.65 13.88
N PHE A 164 12.74 20.57 13.05
CA PHE A 164 12.77 21.02 11.65
C PHE A 164 11.47 21.69 11.21
N LYS A 165 11.56 22.52 10.16
CA LYS A 165 10.42 23.14 9.44
C LYS A 165 10.04 22.31 8.21
N ILE A 166 8.76 22.21 7.89
CA ILE A 166 8.30 21.43 6.74
C ILE A 166 8.28 22.28 5.47
N VAL A 167 8.68 21.69 4.35
CA VAL A 167 8.52 22.24 2.99
C VAL A 167 7.79 21.21 2.13
N GLU A 168 6.68 21.60 1.50
CA GLU A 168 5.82 20.70 0.70
C GLU A 168 5.71 21.19 -0.77
N PRO A 169 6.74 21.00 -1.62
CA PRO A 169 6.79 21.60 -2.96
C PRO A 169 5.64 21.22 -3.91
N LEU A 170 4.96 20.10 -3.66
CA LEU A 170 3.92 19.54 -4.54
C LEU A 170 2.50 19.71 -3.99
N ALA A 171 2.33 20.42 -2.87
CA ALA A 171 1.05 20.54 -2.15
C ALA A 171 -0.11 21.10 -3.01
N SER A 172 0.19 21.82 -4.10
CA SER A 172 -0.80 22.38 -5.02
C SER A 172 -1.19 21.45 -6.18
N LEU A 173 -0.53 20.30 -6.33
CA LEU A 173 -0.70 19.41 -7.49
C LEU A 173 -1.63 18.23 -7.20
N LEU A 174 -2.39 17.84 -8.21
CA LEU A 174 -3.04 16.54 -8.32
C LEU A 174 -2.04 15.47 -8.77
N LYS A 175 -2.37 14.19 -8.54
CA LYS A 175 -1.47 13.06 -8.83
C LYS A 175 -1.00 13.00 -10.29
N TRP A 176 -1.91 13.26 -11.24
CA TRP A 176 -1.56 13.25 -12.66
C TRP A 176 -0.59 14.39 -13.02
N GLN A 177 -0.71 15.56 -12.38
CA GLN A 177 0.21 16.69 -12.56
C GLN A 177 1.59 16.38 -12.00
N VAL A 178 1.68 15.70 -10.86
CA VAL A 178 2.98 15.23 -10.32
C VAL A 178 3.67 14.29 -11.31
N ARG A 179 2.93 13.39 -11.96
CA ARG A 179 3.50 12.52 -13.01
C ARG A 179 3.98 13.31 -14.23
N GLU A 180 3.27 14.36 -14.66
CA GLU A 180 3.75 15.26 -15.72
C GLU A 180 5.06 15.95 -15.33
N VAL A 181 5.16 16.46 -14.09
CA VAL A 181 6.40 17.06 -13.58
C VAL A 181 7.52 16.03 -13.54
N ALA A 182 7.26 14.82 -13.05
CA ALA A 182 8.25 13.74 -12.99
C ALA A 182 8.80 13.39 -14.37
N ARG A 183 7.92 13.29 -15.39
CA ARG A 183 8.31 13.07 -16.79
C ARG A 183 9.16 14.22 -17.34
N TYR A 184 8.75 15.46 -17.10
CA TYR A 184 9.51 16.64 -17.50
C TYR A 184 10.93 16.67 -16.89
N LEU A 185 11.04 16.28 -15.62
CA LEU A 185 12.31 16.14 -14.90
C LEU A 185 13.11 14.89 -15.29
N LYS A 186 12.63 14.10 -16.27
CA LYS A 186 13.26 12.87 -16.76
C LYS A 186 13.42 11.79 -15.68
N ILE A 187 12.54 11.78 -14.68
CA ILE A 187 12.48 10.70 -13.69
C ILE A 187 12.06 9.41 -14.41
N PRO A 188 12.82 8.30 -14.26
CA PRO A 188 12.55 7.05 -14.97
C PRO A 188 11.09 6.58 -14.84
N THR A 189 10.56 5.98 -15.90
CA THR A 189 9.17 5.49 -15.97
C THR A 189 8.85 4.47 -14.89
N GLU A 190 9.84 3.69 -14.46
CA GLU A 190 9.72 2.76 -13.34
C GLU A 190 9.43 3.44 -11.98
N ILE A 191 9.72 4.73 -11.83
CA ILE A 191 9.38 5.53 -10.64
C ILE A 191 8.19 6.43 -10.92
N SER A 192 8.13 7.09 -12.08
CA SER A 192 7.05 8.04 -12.40
C SER A 192 5.72 7.35 -12.67
N GLU A 193 5.75 6.12 -13.22
CA GLU A 193 4.54 5.38 -13.58
C GLU A 193 4.12 4.29 -12.59
N ARG A 194 4.93 3.99 -11.57
CA ARG A 194 4.65 2.90 -10.63
C ARG A 194 3.28 3.04 -9.94
N GLN A 195 2.71 1.89 -9.61
CA GLN A 195 1.55 1.83 -8.74
C GLN A 195 1.86 2.41 -7.34
N PRO A 196 0.85 2.95 -6.64
CA PRO A 196 1.02 3.40 -5.27
C PRO A 196 1.51 2.29 -4.34
N PHE A 197 2.31 2.68 -3.36
CA PHE A 197 2.73 1.81 -2.27
C PHE A 197 2.44 2.53 -0.95
N PRO A 198 1.80 1.88 0.03
CA PRO A 198 1.40 2.55 1.26
C PRO A 198 2.62 3.04 2.04
N GLY A 199 2.50 4.17 2.74
CA GLY A 199 3.59 4.72 3.56
C GLY A 199 4.16 3.72 4.58
N PRO A 200 3.33 3.00 5.36
CA PRO A 200 3.82 1.93 6.23
C PRO A 200 4.23 0.63 5.51
N GLY A 201 4.22 0.62 4.17
CA GLY A 201 4.65 -0.48 3.34
C GLY A 201 3.93 -1.79 3.59
N LEU A 202 4.68 -2.89 3.57
CA LEU A 202 4.18 -4.24 3.79
C LEU A 202 3.58 -4.46 5.19
N SER A 203 3.82 -3.57 6.17
CA SER A 203 3.25 -3.73 7.53
C SER A 203 1.71 -3.73 7.53
N VAL A 204 1.08 -3.07 6.54
CA VAL A 204 -0.38 -3.05 6.35
C VAL A 204 -0.87 -4.14 5.38
N ARG A 205 0.03 -4.97 4.88
CA ARG A 205 -0.27 -6.14 4.05
C ARG A 205 -0.02 -7.44 4.80
N VAL A 206 0.55 -7.37 6.00
CA VAL A 206 0.60 -8.45 6.97
C VAL A 206 -0.60 -8.32 7.91
N VAL A 207 -1.66 -9.08 7.65
CA VAL A 207 -2.90 -9.03 8.44
C VAL A 207 -2.65 -9.56 9.85
N GLY A 208 -3.01 -8.78 10.86
CA GLY A 208 -2.74 -9.10 12.27
C GLY A 208 -1.26 -8.89 12.64
N GLU A 209 -0.72 -9.79 13.46
CA GLU A 209 0.66 -9.68 13.98
C GLU A 209 1.71 -9.91 12.88
N ILE A 210 2.75 -9.08 12.93
CA ILE A 210 3.93 -9.17 12.06
C ILE A 210 4.96 -10.12 12.69
N LYS A 211 5.27 -11.19 11.96
CA LYS A 211 6.34 -12.16 12.28
C LYS A 211 7.36 -12.20 11.14
N ASP A 212 8.60 -12.53 11.45
CA ASP A 212 9.71 -12.49 10.48
C ASP A 212 9.51 -13.48 9.32
N ASP A 213 9.05 -14.69 9.61
CA ASP A 213 8.70 -15.70 8.60
C ASP A 213 7.52 -15.26 7.73
N LYS A 214 6.49 -14.67 8.33
CA LYS A 214 5.31 -14.11 7.66
C LYS A 214 5.70 -12.94 6.73
N LEU A 215 6.53 -12.01 7.20
CA LEU A 215 6.99 -10.87 6.41
C LEU A 215 7.89 -11.32 5.24
N ARG A 216 8.80 -12.28 5.46
CA ARG A 216 9.62 -12.86 4.38
C ARG A 216 8.79 -13.57 3.33
N ALA A 217 7.79 -14.35 3.73
CA ALA A 217 6.85 -14.97 2.80
C ALA A 217 6.08 -13.92 1.99
N LEU A 218 5.63 -12.84 2.64
CA LEU A 218 4.94 -11.74 1.96
C LEU A 218 5.84 -11.01 0.95
N LYS A 219 7.11 -10.75 1.28
CA LYS A 219 8.06 -10.10 0.35
C LYS A 219 8.21 -10.91 -0.95
N ARG A 220 8.47 -12.22 -0.82
CA ARG A 220 8.55 -13.14 -1.97
C ARG A 220 7.25 -13.17 -2.77
N ALA A 221 6.11 -13.31 -2.09
CA ALA A 221 4.80 -13.33 -2.74
C ALA A 221 4.49 -12.00 -3.45
N THR A 222 4.91 -10.86 -2.90
CA THR A 222 4.72 -9.54 -3.51
C THR A 222 5.44 -9.46 -4.85
N SER A 223 6.70 -9.90 -4.92
CA SER A 223 7.46 -9.93 -6.18
C SER A 223 6.77 -10.79 -7.24
N ILE A 224 6.29 -11.99 -6.86
CA ILE A 224 5.60 -12.92 -7.77
C ILE A 224 4.28 -12.34 -8.27
N VAL A 225 3.48 -11.76 -7.38
CA VAL A 225 2.19 -11.15 -7.74
C VAL A 225 2.41 -9.94 -8.65
N GLU A 226 3.35 -9.05 -8.32
CA GLU A 226 3.61 -7.88 -9.14
C GLU A 226 4.12 -8.25 -10.55
N GLU A 227 5.01 -9.25 -10.65
CA GLU A 227 5.50 -9.76 -11.94
C GLU A 227 4.35 -10.31 -12.81
N ASN A 228 3.49 -11.16 -12.24
CA ASN A 228 2.42 -11.80 -13.00
C ASN A 228 1.27 -10.85 -13.38
N LEU A 229 0.92 -9.89 -12.51
CA LEU A 229 -0.25 -9.03 -12.72
C LEU A 229 0.09 -7.72 -13.46
N SER A 230 1.35 -7.27 -13.46
CA SER A 230 1.74 -6.03 -14.14
C SER A 230 1.34 -5.90 -15.62
N PRO A 231 1.30 -6.98 -16.44
CA PRO A 231 0.89 -6.86 -17.84
C PRO A 231 -0.57 -6.43 -18.02
N TYR A 232 -1.42 -6.68 -17.02
CA TYR A 232 -2.84 -6.33 -17.02
C TYR A 232 -3.11 -4.92 -16.51
N LYS A 233 -2.08 -4.23 -15.99
CA LYS A 233 -2.11 -2.85 -15.54
C LYS A 233 -3.31 -2.47 -14.63
N PRO A 234 -3.67 -3.25 -13.59
CA PRO A 234 -4.61 -2.75 -12.58
C PRO A 234 -4.08 -1.45 -11.94
N SER A 235 -4.97 -0.58 -11.46
CA SER A 235 -4.58 0.66 -10.76
C SER A 235 -3.69 0.38 -9.55
N GLN A 236 -3.97 -0.71 -8.84
CA GLN A 236 -3.11 -1.22 -7.76
C GLN A 236 -3.26 -2.75 -7.65
N TYR A 237 -2.16 -3.46 -7.47
CA TYR A 237 -2.12 -4.93 -7.38
C TYR A 237 -0.98 -5.41 -6.48
N PHE A 238 -1.28 -6.28 -5.53
CA PHE A 238 -0.33 -6.73 -4.51
C PHE A 238 -0.73 -8.05 -3.84
N ALA A 239 0.24 -8.63 -3.14
CA ALA A 239 0.00 -9.70 -2.18
C ALA A 239 -0.27 -9.11 -0.78
N ALA A 240 -1.17 -9.74 -0.04
CA ALA A 240 -1.28 -9.65 1.41
C ALA A 240 -1.18 -11.05 2.02
N ILE A 241 -0.84 -11.15 3.30
CA ILE A 241 -0.67 -12.42 4.01
C ILE A 241 -1.51 -12.44 5.29
N ILE A 242 -2.17 -13.55 5.55
CA ILE A 242 -3.02 -13.78 6.72
C ILE A 242 -2.66 -15.10 7.40
N ASN A 243 -2.89 -15.21 8.71
CA ASN A 243 -2.73 -16.48 9.41
C ASN A 243 -3.77 -17.47 8.90
N ASN A 244 -3.36 -18.71 8.65
CA ASN A 244 -4.24 -19.80 8.23
C ASN A 244 -5.02 -20.39 9.42
N GLU A 245 -5.66 -19.51 10.19
CA GLU A 245 -6.44 -19.83 11.37
C GLU A 245 -7.89 -19.38 11.15
N PHE A 246 -8.83 -20.27 11.44
CA PHE A 246 -10.25 -20.02 11.17
C PHE A 246 -11.07 -20.00 12.46
N SER A 247 -12.10 -19.16 12.49
CA SER A 247 -13.07 -19.06 13.57
C SER A 247 -14.09 -20.20 13.48
N LEU A 248 -14.23 -20.97 14.56
CA LEU A 248 -15.21 -22.06 14.68
C LEU A 248 -16.60 -21.58 15.13
N ASN A 249 -16.69 -20.35 15.65
CA ASN A 249 -17.89 -19.84 16.33
C ASN A 249 -18.83 -19.06 15.39
N ILE A 250 -18.54 -19.00 14.09
CA ILE A 250 -19.33 -18.22 13.13
C ILE A 250 -20.07 -19.21 12.24
N ASN A 251 -21.40 -19.24 12.36
CA ASN A 251 -22.23 -20.06 11.50
C ASN A 251 -22.16 -19.54 10.06
N ALA A 252 -21.60 -20.35 9.16
CA ALA A 252 -21.44 -20.03 7.75
C ALA A 252 -22.55 -20.60 6.86
N GLU A 253 -23.59 -21.25 7.40
CA GLU A 253 -24.63 -21.93 6.62
C GLU A 253 -25.35 -20.98 5.65
N ASN A 254 -25.72 -19.79 6.11
CA ASN A 254 -26.35 -18.78 5.25
C ASN A 254 -25.37 -18.24 4.18
N ILE A 255 -24.07 -18.19 4.50
CA ILE A 255 -23.03 -17.76 3.57
C ILE A 255 -22.84 -18.81 2.47
N VAL A 256 -22.83 -20.10 2.85
CA VAL A 256 -22.76 -21.24 1.92
C VAL A 256 -23.96 -21.22 0.98
N LYS A 257 -25.18 -21.01 1.50
CA LYS A 257 -26.41 -20.92 0.67
C LYS A 257 -26.33 -19.76 -0.32
N ALA A 258 -25.93 -18.57 0.12
CA ALA A 258 -25.75 -17.41 -0.75
C ALA A 258 -24.70 -17.69 -1.84
N ALA A 259 -23.55 -18.25 -1.47
CA ALA A 259 -22.49 -18.56 -2.43
C ALA A 259 -22.93 -19.61 -3.47
N ALA A 260 -23.59 -20.68 -3.04
CA ALA A 260 -24.10 -21.74 -3.92
C ALA A 260 -25.12 -21.21 -4.93
N GLN A 261 -26.04 -20.36 -4.46
CA GLN A 261 -27.04 -19.73 -5.32
C GLN A 261 -26.40 -18.85 -6.39
N SER A 262 -25.49 -17.96 -5.99
CA SER A 262 -24.78 -17.08 -6.92
C SER A 262 -23.94 -17.84 -7.95
N LEU A 263 -23.20 -18.86 -7.52
CA LEU A 263 -22.32 -19.63 -8.40
C LEU A 263 -23.03 -20.74 -9.17
N LYS A 264 -24.35 -20.93 -8.93
CA LYS A 264 -25.15 -22.02 -9.50
C LYS A 264 -24.54 -23.40 -9.24
N ALA A 265 -24.02 -23.60 -8.04
CA ALA A 265 -23.34 -24.83 -7.58
C ALA A 265 -24.18 -25.57 -6.53
N GLY A 266 -23.88 -26.86 -6.29
CA GLY A 266 -24.46 -27.61 -5.17
C GLY A 266 -24.00 -27.05 -3.82
N LEU A 267 -24.77 -27.28 -2.75
CA LEU A 267 -24.35 -26.85 -1.41
C LEU A 267 -23.12 -27.64 -0.93
N GLU A 268 -23.02 -28.89 -1.34
CA GLU A 268 -21.92 -29.82 -1.10
C GLU A 268 -20.61 -29.41 -1.81
N ASP A 269 -20.73 -28.64 -2.90
CA ASP A 269 -19.61 -28.14 -3.68
C ASP A 269 -18.97 -26.89 -3.07
N ILE A 270 -19.69 -26.22 -2.16
CA ILE A 270 -19.27 -24.98 -1.52
C ILE A 270 -18.72 -25.25 -0.12
N SER A 271 -17.52 -24.72 0.13
CA SER A 271 -16.95 -24.63 1.47
C SER A 271 -16.65 -23.18 1.80
N VAL A 272 -17.11 -22.74 2.98
CA VAL A 272 -16.82 -21.41 3.50
C VAL A 272 -16.11 -21.55 4.84
N LYS A 273 -14.98 -20.87 5.00
CA LYS A 273 -14.29 -20.71 6.28
C LYS A 273 -14.15 -19.23 6.59
N ILE A 274 -14.23 -18.87 7.88
CA ILE A 274 -14.04 -17.48 8.31
C ILE A 274 -12.68 -17.37 8.98
N PHE A 275 -11.81 -16.50 8.50
CA PHE A 275 -10.52 -16.27 9.14
C PHE A 275 -10.70 -15.67 10.54
N ARG A 276 -9.81 -16.05 11.46
CA ARG A 276 -9.77 -15.51 12.82
C ARG A 276 -9.34 -14.05 12.84
N ASP A 277 -8.33 -13.72 12.05
CA ASP A 277 -7.91 -12.34 11.85
C ASP A 277 -8.97 -11.57 11.06
N LYS A 278 -9.13 -10.30 11.41
CA LYS A 278 -10.07 -9.39 10.77
C LYS A 278 -9.34 -8.49 9.79
N ALA A 279 -10.07 -7.94 8.83
CA ALA A 279 -9.53 -6.97 7.89
C ALA A 279 -10.37 -5.68 7.88
N THR A 280 -9.72 -4.62 7.47
CA THR A 280 -10.31 -3.30 7.39
C THR A 280 -11.32 -3.20 6.24
N GLY A 281 -12.39 -2.44 6.49
CA GLY A 281 -13.47 -2.14 5.57
C GLY A 281 -14.08 -0.76 5.84
N ILE A 282 -15.12 -0.41 5.10
CA ILE A 282 -15.84 0.85 5.17
C ILE A 282 -17.33 0.55 5.32
N ARG A 283 -17.95 1.18 6.33
CA ARG A 283 -19.40 1.20 6.49
C ARG A 283 -19.88 2.63 6.63
N GLY A 284 -20.79 3.04 5.75
CA GLY A 284 -21.13 4.46 5.61
C GLY A 284 -19.87 5.26 5.30
N ASN A 285 -19.55 6.25 6.14
CA ASN A 285 -18.36 7.08 6.01
C ASN A 285 -17.27 6.75 7.04
N ALA A 286 -17.37 5.61 7.75
CA ALA A 286 -16.45 5.24 8.81
C ALA A 286 -15.68 3.95 8.51
N ARG A 287 -14.45 3.88 8.99
CA ARG A 287 -13.63 2.66 8.97
C ARG A 287 -14.27 1.60 9.87
N SER A 288 -14.26 0.36 9.42
CA SER A 288 -14.76 -0.79 10.16
C SER A 288 -13.76 -1.93 10.12
N TYR A 289 -13.84 -2.81 11.13
CA TYR A 289 -13.00 -3.99 11.26
C TYR A 289 -13.89 -5.23 11.29
N GLY A 290 -13.80 -6.08 10.28
CA GLY A 290 -14.75 -7.16 10.07
C GLY A 290 -14.11 -8.48 9.67
N TYR A 291 -14.95 -9.50 9.58
CA TYR A 291 -14.53 -10.85 9.25
C TYR A 291 -14.15 -10.97 7.77
N VAL A 292 -13.23 -11.90 7.51
CA VAL A 292 -12.80 -12.27 6.16
C VAL A 292 -13.32 -13.67 5.86
N ALA A 293 -14.19 -13.79 4.87
CA ALA A 293 -14.75 -15.05 4.42
C ALA A 293 -13.90 -15.64 3.30
N ALA A 294 -13.51 -16.91 3.44
CA ALA A 294 -12.79 -17.69 2.44
C ALA A 294 -13.77 -18.67 1.79
N VAL A 295 -14.05 -18.47 0.51
CA VAL A 295 -14.98 -19.28 -0.27
C VAL A 295 -14.21 -20.20 -1.20
N LYS A 296 -14.62 -21.46 -1.24
CA LYS A 296 -14.12 -22.48 -2.16
C LYS A 296 -15.33 -23.13 -2.83
N CYS A 297 -15.30 -23.25 -4.14
CA CYS A 297 -16.26 -24.02 -4.93
C CYS A 297 -15.53 -25.12 -5.69
N LEU A 298 -16.03 -26.35 -5.64
CA LEU A 298 -15.50 -27.47 -6.40
C LEU A 298 -16.47 -27.89 -7.50
N VAL A 299 -15.96 -28.18 -8.69
CA VAL A 299 -16.73 -28.82 -9.76
C VAL A 299 -15.88 -29.98 -10.27
N LYS A 300 -16.42 -31.20 -10.21
CA LYS A 300 -15.68 -32.43 -10.58
C LYS A 300 -14.33 -32.58 -9.85
N ASN A 301 -14.28 -32.22 -8.57
CA ASN A 301 -13.09 -32.22 -7.70
C ASN A 301 -11.98 -31.21 -8.07
N GLU A 302 -12.24 -30.28 -8.98
CA GLU A 302 -11.34 -29.18 -9.31
C GLU A 302 -11.91 -27.85 -8.81
N ILE A 303 -11.04 -26.88 -8.53
CA ILE A 303 -11.48 -25.54 -8.11
C ILE A 303 -12.21 -24.89 -9.29
N TYR A 304 -13.47 -24.52 -9.07
CA TYR A 304 -14.28 -23.87 -10.11
C TYR A 304 -13.70 -22.49 -10.43
N ALA A 305 -13.65 -22.15 -11.72
CA ALA A 305 -13.17 -20.88 -12.25
C ALA A 305 -14.36 -20.00 -12.70
N PRO A 306 -15.04 -19.29 -11.78
CA PRO A 306 -16.16 -18.41 -12.12
C PRO A 306 -15.71 -17.18 -12.89
N SER A 307 -16.66 -16.55 -13.59
CA SER A 307 -16.43 -15.21 -14.17
C SER A 307 -16.27 -14.16 -13.06
N LEU A 308 -15.63 -13.02 -13.35
CA LEU A 308 -15.56 -11.91 -12.40
C LEU A 308 -16.97 -11.45 -11.99
N GLN A 309 -17.92 -11.41 -12.92
CA GLN A 309 -19.30 -11.02 -12.64
C GLN A 309 -19.95 -11.93 -11.59
N ASP A 310 -19.77 -13.26 -11.72
CA ASP A 310 -20.31 -14.23 -10.76
C ASP A 310 -19.64 -14.09 -9.39
N LEU A 311 -18.33 -13.83 -9.36
CA LEU A 311 -17.59 -13.57 -8.12
C LEU A 311 -18.09 -12.31 -7.39
N ILE A 312 -18.37 -11.23 -8.12
CA ILE A 312 -18.91 -9.99 -7.55
C ILE A 312 -20.35 -10.20 -7.04
N CYS A 313 -21.20 -10.90 -7.80
CA CYS A 313 -22.55 -11.25 -7.35
C CYS A 313 -22.52 -12.08 -6.07
N MET A 314 -21.69 -13.13 -6.05
CA MET A 314 -21.48 -13.99 -4.87
C MET A 314 -21.01 -13.17 -3.66
N GLN A 315 -19.99 -12.33 -3.85
CA GLN A 315 -19.48 -11.48 -2.78
C GLN A 315 -20.59 -10.58 -2.21
N LYS A 316 -21.40 -9.96 -3.07
CA LYS A 316 -22.49 -9.08 -2.66
C LYS A 316 -23.52 -9.83 -1.83
N GLU A 317 -24.00 -10.98 -2.31
CA GLU A 317 -25.00 -11.79 -1.58
C GLU A 317 -24.46 -12.24 -0.21
N ILE A 318 -23.18 -12.63 -0.13
CA ILE A 318 -22.53 -13.01 1.14
C ILE A 318 -22.53 -11.85 2.15
N ILE A 319 -22.23 -10.63 1.71
CA ILE A 319 -22.21 -9.46 2.60
C ILE A 319 -23.63 -9.04 2.99
N ASP A 320 -24.60 -9.15 2.08
CA ASP A 320 -26.01 -8.83 2.36
C ASP A 320 -26.58 -9.76 3.44
N VAL A 321 -26.28 -11.06 3.40
CA VAL A 321 -26.73 -12.02 4.44
C VAL A 321 -25.90 -11.96 5.72
N ASN A 322 -24.68 -11.45 5.66
CA ASN A 322 -23.83 -11.28 6.84
C ASN A 322 -23.00 -9.99 6.77
N PRO A 323 -23.58 -8.86 7.22
CA PRO A 323 -22.90 -7.57 7.15
C PRO A 323 -21.58 -7.52 7.93
N SER A 324 -21.37 -8.40 8.93
CA SER A 324 -20.13 -8.47 9.74
C SER A 324 -18.88 -8.84 8.94
N ILE A 325 -19.06 -9.35 7.71
CA ILE A 325 -17.99 -9.65 6.77
C ILE A 325 -17.62 -8.36 6.03
N THR A 326 -16.34 -8.00 6.09
CA THR A 326 -15.79 -6.86 5.33
C THR A 326 -15.10 -7.31 4.05
N ARG A 327 -14.71 -8.58 3.94
CA ARG A 327 -14.02 -9.14 2.78
C ARG A 327 -14.45 -10.55 2.47
N VAL A 328 -14.59 -10.83 1.18
CA VAL A 328 -14.82 -12.15 0.62
C VAL A 328 -13.64 -12.48 -0.29
N LEU A 329 -13.03 -13.63 -0.02
CA LEU A 329 -11.89 -14.16 -0.72
C LEU A 329 -12.31 -15.43 -1.44
N TYR A 330 -11.92 -15.59 -2.69
CA TYR A 330 -12.18 -16.79 -3.47
C TYR A 330 -10.90 -17.61 -3.66
N LEU A 331 -10.94 -18.90 -3.34
CA LEU A 331 -9.76 -19.76 -3.43
C LEU A 331 -9.33 -19.95 -4.90
N ILE A 332 -8.05 -19.70 -5.18
CA ILE A 332 -7.44 -19.98 -6.50
C ILE A 332 -6.75 -21.34 -6.49
N SER A 333 -5.90 -21.57 -5.49
CA SER A 333 -5.11 -22.79 -5.37
C SER A 333 -4.72 -23.05 -3.92
N GLU A 334 -4.60 -24.33 -3.55
CA GLU A 334 -4.15 -24.79 -2.25
C GLU A 334 -3.35 -26.09 -2.38
N ILE A 335 -2.51 -26.36 -1.39
CA ILE A 335 -1.79 -27.63 -1.27
C ILE A 335 -2.31 -28.43 -0.08
N LYS A 336 -2.05 -29.74 -0.10
CA LYS A 336 -2.32 -30.61 1.06
C LYS A 336 -1.36 -30.29 2.21
N GLY A 337 -1.88 -30.24 3.42
CA GLY A 337 -1.12 -29.97 4.65
C GLY A 337 -1.48 -28.62 5.25
N ASN A 338 -1.22 -28.48 6.56
CA ASN A 338 -1.51 -27.24 7.28
C ASN A 338 -0.23 -26.42 7.47
N LYS A 339 -0.08 -25.36 6.68
CA LYS A 339 0.99 -24.37 6.85
C LYS A 339 0.43 -23.11 7.52
N PRO A 340 1.27 -22.31 8.20
CA PRO A 340 0.77 -21.22 9.05
C PRO A 340 0.09 -20.08 8.29
N TYR A 341 0.33 -19.91 6.98
CA TYR A 341 -0.13 -18.73 6.26
C TYR A 341 -0.92 -19.03 4.98
N SER A 342 -1.72 -18.04 4.59
CA SER A 342 -2.39 -17.93 3.30
C SER A 342 -2.04 -16.59 2.64
N ILE A 343 -1.90 -16.59 1.32
CA ILE A 343 -1.69 -15.37 0.52
C ILE A 343 -3.00 -14.92 -0.10
N ILE A 344 -3.18 -13.61 -0.16
CA ILE A 344 -4.33 -12.94 -0.74
C ILE A 344 -3.80 -12.06 -1.87
N ILE A 345 -4.20 -12.36 -3.10
CA ILE A 345 -3.97 -11.51 -4.26
C ILE A 345 -5.07 -10.45 -4.28
N ARG A 346 -4.66 -9.19 -4.21
CA ARG A 346 -5.55 -8.03 -4.31
C ARG A 346 -5.20 -7.28 -5.58
N ALA A 347 -6.19 -7.05 -6.46
CA ALA A 347 -6.02 -6.21 -7.64
C ALA A 347 -7.28 -5.39 -7.88
N VAL A 348 -7.13 -4.08 -8.06
CA VAL A 348 -8.25 -3.14 -8.16
C VAL A 348 -8.08 -2.13 -9.28
N GLU A 349 -9.20 -1.66 -9.79
CA GLU A 349 -9.33 -0.53 -10.70
C GLU A 349 -9.98 0.65 -10.00
N THR A 350 -9.37 1.83 -10.12
CA THR A 350 -9.89 3.06 -9.53
C THR A 350 -9.41 4.30 -10.28
N SER A 351 -10.25 5.34 -10.29
CA SER A 351 -9.93 6.67 -10.79
C SER A 351 -9.54 7.68 -9.69
N ASP A 352 -9.98 7.45 -8.45
CA ASP A 352 -9.88 8.43 -7.35
C ASP A 352 -9.45 7.84 -5.99
N PHE A 353 -9.27 6.52 -5.92
CA PHE A 353 -9.01 5.74 -4.70
C PHE A 353 -10.10 5.87 -3.61
N LEU A 354 -11.18 6.61 -3.82
CA LEU A 354 -12.34 6.68 -2.93
C LEU A 354 -13.27 5.47 -3.15
N THR A 355 -13.42 5.06 -4.41
CA THR A 355 -14.09 3.82 -4.79
C THR A 355 -13.16 2.96 -5.65
N ALA A 356 -13.31 1.65 -5.59
CA ALA A 356 -12.50 0.75 -6.41
C ALA A 356 -13.28 -0.52 -6.78
N ARG A 357 -13.16 -0.94 -8.03
CA ARG A 357 -13.67 -2.22 -8.51
C ARG A 357 -12.58 -3.26 -8.45
N VAL A 358 -12.95 -4.52 -8.36
CA VAL A 358 -12.01 -5.65 -8.52
C VAL A 358 -11.55 -5.69 -9.97
N ALA A 359 -10.26 -5.89 -10.20
CA ALA A 359 -9.70 -5.93 -11.55
C ALA A 359 -10.06 -7.24 -12.27
N ASP A 360 -10.33 -7.18 -13.57
CA ASP A 360 -10.57 -8.38 -14.38
C ASP A 360 -9.26 -9.04 -14.79
N VAL A 361 -8.68 -9.82 -13.86
CA VAL A 361 -7.47 -10.60 -14.09
C VAL A 361 -7.86 -11.98 -14.60
N PRO A 362 -7.34 -12.45 -15.76
CA PRO A 362 -7.67 -13.77 -16.27
C PRO A 362 -7.37 -14.87 -15.27
N TRP A 363 -8.30 -15.82 -15.12
CA TRP A 363 -8.18 -16.94 -14.17
C TRP A 363 -6.86 -17.69 -14.32
N GLN A 364 -6.41 -17.93 -15.56
CA GLN A 364 -5.16 -18.63 -15.83
C GLN A 364 -3.93 -17.88 -15.30
N CYS A 365 -3.96 -16.54 -15.29
CA CYS A 365 -2.91 -15.73 -14.69
C CYS A 365 -2.93 -15.85 -13.17
N LEU A 366 -4.12 -15.76 -12.55
CA LEU A 366 -4.28 -15.97 -11.11
C LEU A 366 -3.77 -17.35 -10.68
N LEU A 367 -4.12 -18.40 -11.44
CA LEU A 367 -3.68 -19.77 -11.18
C LEU A 367 -2.17 -19.92 -11.27
N LYS A 368 -1.54 -19.46 -12.36
CA LYS A 368 -0.08 -19.47 -12.53
C LYS A 368 0.64 -18.71 -11.40
N CYS A 369 0.10 -17.56 -11.02
CA CYS A 369 0.62 -16.76 -9.92
C CYS A 369 0.51 -17.53 -8.59
N ALA A 370 -0.64 -18.14 -8.32
CA ALA A 370 -0.88 -18.92 -7.11
C ALA A 370 0.04 -20.15 -7.01
N GLU A 371 0.22 -20.89 -8.09
CA GLU A 371 1.16 -22.02 -8.16
C GLU A 371 2.60 -21.57 -7.85
N SER A 372 3.04 -20.46 -8.47
CA SER A 372 4.37 -19.89 -8.23
C SER A 372 4.56 -19.45 -6.77
N VAL A 373 3.52 -18.89 -6.15
CA VAL A 373 3.53 -18.53 -4.72
C VAL A 373 3.66 -19.78 -3.85
N LEU A 374 2.86 -20.82 -4.10
CA LEU A 374 2.86 -22.05 -3.31
C LEU A 374 4.19 -22.82 -3.43
N GLU A 375 4.84 -22.75 -4.58
CA GLU A 375 6.16 -23.32 -4.83
C GLU A 375 7.27 -22.56 -4.09
N LYS A 376 7.28 -21.22 -4.19
CA LYS A 376 8.38 -20.38 -3.67
C LYS A 376 8.23 -19.94 -2.21
N CYS A 377 7.04 -20.07 -1.63
CA CYS A 377 6.75 -19.70 -0.24
C CYS A 377 6.41 -20.95 0.60
N PRO A 378 7.39 -21.60 1.24
CA PRO A 378 7.19 -22.86 1.95
C PRO A 378 6.26 -22.74 3.17
N GLU A 379 5.98 -21.54 3.66
CA GLU A 379 5.09 -21.26 4.79
C GLU A 379 3.62 -21.03 4.37
N VAL A 380 3.33 -21.01 3.06
CA VAL A 380 2.00 -20.72 2.50
C VAL A 380 1.31 -22.01 2.04
N SER A 381 0.05 -22.21 2.44
CA SER A 381 -0.77 -23.39 2.07
C SER A 381 -1.91 -23.10 1.09
N ALA A 382 -2.35 -21.84 0.99
CA ALA A 382 -3.44 -21.46 0.09
C ALA A 382 -3.23 -20.04 -0.45
N VAL A 383 -3.74 -19.81 -1.65
CA VAL A 383 -3.74 -18.52 -2.33
C VAL A 383 -5.17 -18.18 -2.75
N TYR A 384 -5.61 -16.99 -2.38
CA TYR A 384 -6.95 -16.49 -2.64
C TYR A 384 -6.91 -15.23 -3.50
N TYR A 385 -8.00 -14.94 -4.20
CA TYR A 385 -8.27 -13.64 -4.82
C TYR A 385 -9.29 -12.86 -3.99
N ASP A 386 -9.00 -11.59 -3.68
CA ASP A 386 -9.96 -10.73 -2.99
C ASP A 386 -10.95 -10.12 -3.99
N VAL A 387 -12.19 -10.59 -3.91
CA VAL A 387 -13.28 -10.23 -4.81
C VAL A 387 -14.19 -9.13 -4.24
N THR A 388 -13.69 -8.36 -3.27
CA THR A 388 -14.50 -7.33 -2.58
C THR A 388 -14.20 -5.91 -3.11
N PRO A 389 -15.17 -5.15 -3.65
CA PRO A 389 -14.94 -3.77 -4.06
C PRO A 389 -14.74 -2.83 -2.86
N LYS A 390 -14.29 -1.60 -3.14
CA LYS A 390 -14.30 -0.48 -2.18
C LYS A 390 -15.45 0.46 -2.55
N PRO A 391 -16.45 0.67 -1.66
CA PRO A 391 -16.79 -0.11 -0.45
C PRO A 391 -17.36 -1.51 -0.80
N PRO A 392 -17.51 -2.45 0.17
CA PRO A 392 -17.35 -2.30 1.62
C PRO A 392 -15.95 -2.62 2.16
N ALA A 393 -15.01 -3.04 1.32
CA ALA A 393 -13.62 -3.18 1.73
C ALA A 393 -12.88 -1.82 1.66
N THR A 394 -11.71 -1.74 2.27
CA THR A 394 -10.66 -0.79 1.89
C THR A 394 -9.80 -1.39 0.76
N ILE A 395 -8.83 -0.63 0.22
CA ILE A 395 -7.88 -1.21 -0.74
C ILE A 395 -6.93 -2.16 0.01
N GLU A 396 -6.22 -1.67 1.01
CA GLU A 396 -5.31 -2.43 1.89
C GLU A 396 -6.07 -3.25 2.94
N MET A 397 -5.49 -4.38 3.37
CA MET A 397 -6.14 -5.36 4.27
C MET A 397 -5.99 -5.01 5.76
N GLU A 398 -4.72 -4.74 6.14
CA GLU A 398 -4.11 -4.33 7.42
C GLU A 398 -4.17 -5.26 8.62
#